data_AF-A0A9X4C6R5-F1
#
_entry.id   AF-A0A9X4C6R5-F1
#
_cell.length_a   1.000
_cell.length_b   1.000
_cell.length_c   1.000
_cell.angle_alpha   90.00
_cell.angle_beta   90.00
_cell.angle_gamma   90.00
#
_symmetry.space_group_name_H-M   'P 1'
#
loop_
_entity.id
_entity.type
_entity.pdbx_description
1 polymer ?
#
loop_
_entity_poly.entity_id
_entity_poly.type
_entity_poly.pdbx_seq_one_letter_code
_entity_poly.pdbx_strand_id
1 'polypeptide(L)'
;MTVRKKLYFIGWDYATPRSVPFKRALQDRNFPWEPVALVHDKVLMDAVDDIKLMTTEDFLAQCIPGQTTAMLFSHDEQQRSLWQRRGRDYGIQWVDQGELLMDYAATLSQSGQSRDLGPMILPQAFDPKACDALRAYRGLWPDALSNQTFEAYLSFLDTGLTTRLSEAMQPLCEHPFYQTAAQRHSMQPCENEATQAWEIAPKRTAFLEQVVLQTSGNHVKYAFSAMNAVSASGGAAQLKLLLQGLGITPAASTVQIENGELVQAGIDGFDLPDTAAPRKWLHLQVDDPASILQALGRQTRELLAHVRVGLRPTQLLQLLEHHPIETMTLVCDRPGPLGLQVTIHTRKV
;
A
#
# COMPACT_ATOMS: atom_id res chain seq x y z
N MET A 1 -3.48 -34.39 -5.49
CA MET A 1 -2.96 -33.26 -6.28
C MET A 1 -4.14 -32.59 -6.93
N THR A 2 -4.43 -31.34 -6.60
CA THR A 2 -5.42 -30.52 -7.33
C THR A 2 -4.82 -30.15 -8.69
N VAL A 3 -5.56 -30.43 -9.76
CA VAL A 3 -5.16 -30.03 -11.12
C VAL A 3 -5.24 -28.51 -11.19
N ARG A 4 -4.11 -27.85 -11.46
CA ARG A 4 -4.07 -26.39 -11.62
C ARG A 4 -4.61 -26.01 -13.00
N LYS A 5 -5.35 -24.90 -13.05
CA LYS A 5 -5.86 -24.34 -14.31
C LYS A 5 -4.74 -23.60 -15.02
N LYS A 6 -4.63 -23.75 -16.34
CA LYS A 6 -3.61 -23.10 -17.16
C LYS A 6 -3.92 -21.62 -17.36
N LEU A 7 -2.91 -20.76 -17.22
CA LEU A 7 -3.05 -19.31 -17.37
C LEU A 7 -1.96 -18.72 -18.28
N TYR A 8 -2.38 -17.97 -19.29
CA TYR A 8 -1.50 -17.20 -20.17
C TYR A 8 -1.54 -15.71 -19.79
N PHE A 9 -0.43 -14.99 -19.95
CA PHE A 9 -0.33 -13.57 -19.60
C PHE A 9 0.02 -12.75 -20.83
N ILE A 10 -0.70 -11.68 -21.09
CA ILE A 10 -0.52 -10.86 -22.29
C ILE A 10 -0.11 -9.45 -21.87
N GLY A 11 1.06 -9.01 -22.33
CA GLY A 11 1.57 -7.67 -22.04
C GLY A 11 1.92 -7.44 -20.57
N TRP A 12 2.20 -8.51 -19.81
CA TRP A 12 2.55 -8.40 -18.40
C TRP A 12 3.95 -7.83 -18.24
N ASP A 13 4.06 -6.64 -17.64
CA ASP A 13 5.35 -6.09 -17.24
C ASP A 13 5.82 -6.79 -15.95
N TYR A 14 6.58 -7.87 -16.16
CA TYR A 14 7.14 -8.66 -15.08
C TYR A 14 8.07 -7.82 -14.20
N ALA A 15 8.78 -6.81 -14.71
CA ALA A 15 9.76 -6.09 -13.90
C ALA A 15 9.14 -5.13 -12.87
N THR A 16 7.86 -4.76 -13.00
CA THR A 16 7.28 -3.74 -12.13
C THR A 16 7.12 -4.19 -10.67
N PRO A 17 7.24 -3.25 -9.70
CA PRO A 17 6.87 -3.50 -8.32
C PRO A 17 5.39 -3.93 -8.14
N ARG A 18 4.50 -3.53 -9.05
CA ARG A 18 3.06 -3.90 -9.03
C ARG A 18 2.84 -5.38 -9.29
N SER A 19 3.77 -6.04 -9.97
CA SER A 19 3.71 -7.47 -10.29
C SER A 19 4.10 -8.37 -9.11
N VAL A 20 4.76 -7.84 -8.07
CA VAL A 20 5.30 -8.62 -6.94
C VAL A 20 4.26 -9.51 -6.24
N PRO A 21 3.04 -9.04 -5.90
CA PRO A 21 2.06 -9.89 -5.22
C PRO A 21 1.66 -11.10 -6.05
N PHE A 22 1.40 -10.88 -7.34
CA PHE A 22 0.93 -11.92 -8.23
C PHE A 22 2.03 -12.92 -8.57
N LYS A 23 3.28 -12.46 -8.73
CA LYS A 23 4.44 -13.36 -8.86
C LYS A 23 4.58 -14.28 -7.66
N ARG A 24 4.53 -13.72 -6.45
CA ARG A 24 4.62 -14.51 -5.22
C ARG A 24 3.46 -15.50 -5.09
N ALA A 25 2.26 -15.11 -5.53
CA ALA A 25 1.12 -16.02 -5.60
C ALA A 25 1.38 -17.18 -6.57
N LEU A 26 1.86 -16.91 -7.79
CA LEU A 26 2.20 -17.95 -8.77
C LEU A 26 3.29 -18.93 -8.30
N GLN A 27 4.22 -18.45 -7.46
CA GLN A 27 5.26 -19.28 -6.85
C GLN A 27 4.71 -20.18 -5.72
N ASP A 28 3.53 -19.89 -5.19
CA ASP A 28 2.92 -20.70 -4.15
C ASP A 28 2.28 -21.97 -4.73
N ARG A 29 2.59 -23.12 -4.12
CA ARG A 29 2.08 -24.40 -4.60
C ARG A 29 0.56 -24.57 -4.44
N ASN A 30 -0.05 -23.81 -3.55
CA ASN A 30 -1.47 -23.82 -3.28
C ASN A 30 -2.24 -22.85 -4.19
N PHE A 31 -1.56 -22.04 -5.01
CA PHE A 31 -2.24 -21.20 -5.98
C PHE A 31 -2.90 -22.06 -7.06
N PRO A 32 -4.19 -21.85 -7.37
CA PRO A 32 -4.96 -22.76 -8.21
C PRO A 32 -4.63 -22.68 -9.71
N TRP A 33 -3.79 -21.72 -10.11
CA TRP A 33 -3.43 -21.46 -11.50
C TRP A 33 -1.95 -21.75 -11.76
N GLU A 34 -1.68 -22.31 -12.94
CA GLU A 34 -0.34 -22.61 -13.43
C GLU A 34 0.03 -21.62 -14.54
N PRO A 35 1.13 -20.86 -14.38
CA PRO A 35 1.59 -19.95 -15.42
C PRO A 35 2.14 -20.75 -16.62
N VAL A 36 1.54 -20.59 -17.79
CA VAL A 36 1.97 -21.30 -19.00
C VAL A 36 2.96 -20.47 -19.82
N ALA A 37 2.59 -19.23 -20.14
CA ALA A 37 3.45 -18.36 -20.94
C ALA A 37 3.14 -16.87 -20.78
N LEU A 38 4.18 -16.06 -20.99
CA LEU A 38 4.15 -14.62 -21.20
C LEU A 38 4.10 -14.34 -22.72
N VAL A 39 3.01 -13.75 -23.19
CA VAL A 39 2.80 -13.36 -24.59
C VAL A 39 3.28 -11.93 -24.80
N HIS A 40 4.28 -11.78 -25.66
CA HIS A 40 4.89 -10.49 -25.99
C HIS A 40 5.32 -10.45 -27.46
N ASP A 41 5.14 -9.31 -28.13
CA ASP A 41 5.46 -9.16 -29.56
C ASP A 41 6.97 -9.14 -29.84
N LYS A 42 7.78 -8.87 -28.83
CA LYS A 42 9.25 -8.93 -28.89
C LYS A 42 9.77 -9.91 -27.85
N VAL A 43 10.19 -11.08 -28.29
CA VAL A 43 10.79 -12.09 -27.42
C VAL A 43 12.31 -11.98 -27.55
N LEU A 44 12.97 -11.42 -26.52
CA LEU A 44 14.44 -11.29 -26.46
C LEU A 44 15.10 -12.36 -25.57
N MET A 45 14.30 -13.18 -24.88
CA MET A 45 14.72 -14.22 -23.93
C MET A 45 13.70 -15.38 -24.01
N ASP A 46 14.10 -16.60 -23.64
CA ASP A 46 13.24 -17.79 -23.79
C ASP A 46 12.22 -17.96 -22.64
N ALA A 47 12.56 -17.52 -21.43
CA ALA A 47 11.71 -17.63 -20.24
C ALA A 47 12.06 -16.59 -19.17
N VAL A 48 11.13 -16.35 -18.24
CA VAL A 48 11.31 -15.53 -17.03
C VAL A 48 10.72 -16.25 -15.83
N ASP A 49 11.52 -16.52 -14.79
CA ASP A 49 11.15 -17.33 -13.61
C ASP A 49 10.44 -18.66 -13.99
N ASP A 50 11.03 -19.41 -14.92
CA ASP A 50 10.50 -20.65 -15.49
C ASP A 50 9.18 -20.52 -16.29
N ILE A 51 8.67 -19.30 -16.48
CA ILE A 51 7.51 -19.02 -17.34
C ILE A 51 8.01 -18.76 -18.76
N LYS A 52 7.53 -19.57 -19.72
CA LYS A 52 7.90 -19.47 -21.13
C LYS A 52 7.51 -18.11 -21.74
N LEU A 53 8.39 -17.51 -22.53
CA LEU A 53 8.02 -16.39 -23.40
C LEU A 53 7.53 -16.91 -24.75
N MET A 54 6.48 -16.28 -25.27
CA MET A 54 5.79 -16.71 -26.49
C MET A 54 5.43 -15.50 -27.34
N THR A 55 5.56 -15.62 -28.66
CA THR A 55 5.08 -14.59 -29.58
C THR A 55 3.55 -14.59 -29.63
N THR A 56 2.98 -13.46 -30.06
CA THR A 56 1.53 -13.38 -30.30
C THR A 56 1.04 -14.44 -31.30
N GLU A 57 1.81 -14.71 -32.36
CA GLU A 57 1.42 -15.68 -33.39
C GLU A 57 1.42 -17.12 -32.84
N ASP A 58 2.47 -17.50 -32.12
CA ASP A 58 2.58 -18.82 -31.50
C ASP A 58 1.48 -19.07 -30.47
N PHE A 59 1.11 -18.03 -29.72
CA PHE A 59 0.02 -18.10 -28.74
C PHE A 59 -1.33 -18.31 -29.42
N LEU A 60 -1.64 -17.51 -30.45
CA LEU A 60 -2.90 -17.61 -31.17
C LEU A 60 -3.03 -18.96 -31.89
N ALA A 61 -1.93 -19.54 -32.38
CA ALA A 61 -1.91 -20.87 -32.99
C ALA A 61 -2.23 -22.01 -32.00
N GLN A 62 -1.99 -21.80 -30.70
CA GLN A 62 -2.24 -22.77 -29.63
C GLN A 62 -3.58 -22.55 -28.91
N CYS A 63 -4.34 -21.50 -29.29
CA CYS A 63 -5.61 -21.20 -28.66
C CYS A 63 -6.66 -22.26 -29.00
N ILE A 64 -7.29 -22.83 -27.98
CA ILE A 64 -8.42 -23.74 -28.09
C ILE A 64 -9.65 -23.01 -27.54
N PRO A 65 -10.69 -22.76 -28.37
CA PRO A 65 -11.87 -22.03 -27.95
C PRO A 65 -12.50 -22.64 -26.69
N GLY A 66 -12.70 -21.80 -25.67
CA GLY A 66 -13.31 -22.19 -24.39
C GLY A 66 -12.40 -22.97 -23.44
N GLN A 67 -11.15 -23.25 -23.82
CA GLN A 67 -10.15 -23.91 -22.96
C GLN A 67 -8.93 -23.04 -22.67
N THR A 68 -8.67 -22.03 -23.52
CA THR A 68 -7.58 -21.08 -23.30
C THR A 68 -8.03 -19.95 -22.39
N THR A 69 -7.42 -19.89 -21.20
CA THR A 69 -7.62 -18.79 -20.25
C THR A 69 -6.43 -17.84 -20.26
N ALA A 70 -6.67 -16.54 -20.39
CA ALA A 70 -5.61 -15.55 -20.44
C ALA A 70 -5.95 -14.30 -19.61
N MET A 71 -4.90 -13.64 -19.13
CA MET A 71 -4.98 -12.35 -18.45
C MET A 71 -4.31 -11.27 -19.30
N LEU A 72 -4.94 -10.10 -19.39
CA LEU A 72 -4.49 -8.97 -20.22
C LEU A 72 -4.01 -7.82 -19.34
N PHE A 73 -2.72 -7.45 -19.47
CA PHE A 73 -2.07 -6.39 -18.69
C PHE A 73 -1.77 -5.11 -19.49
N SER A 74 -2.32 -4.98 -20.70
CA SER A 74 -2.06 -3.79 -21.51
C SER A 74 -2.76 -2.55 -20.95
N HIS A 75 -2.01 -1.47 -20.76
CA HIS A 75 -2.53 -0.15 -20.39
C HIS A 75 -2.92 0.71 -21.61
N ASP A 76 -2.59 0.26 -22.81
CA ASP A 76 -2.93 0.94 -24.07
C ASP A 76 -4.33 0.50 -24.53
N GLU A 77 -5.25 1.45 -24.68
CA GLU A 77 -6.65 1.18 -25.08
C GLU A 77 -6.78 0.55 -26.47
N GLN A 78 -5.90 0.91 -27.41
CA GLN A 78 -5.91 0.35 -28.75
C GLN A 78 -5.45 -1.11 -28.71
N GLN A 79 -4.39 -1.39 -27.96
CA GLN A 79 -3.89 -2.75 -27.72
C GLN A 79 -4.92 -3.60 -26.98
N ARG A 80 -5.59 -3.04 -25.95
CA ARG A 80 -6.67 -3.73 -25.25
C ARG A 80 -7.82 -4.08 -26.19
N SER A 81 -8.27 -3.12 -26.99
CA SER A 81 -9.37 -3.32 -27.96
C SER A 81 -9.02 -4.40 -28.98
N LEU A 82 -7.78 -4.40 -29.46
CA LEU A 82 -7.25 -5.42 -30.36
C LEU A 82 -7.26 -6.81 -29.70
N TRP A 83 -6.75 -6.93 -28.48
CA TRP A 83 -6.72 -8.19 -27.75
C TRP A 83 -8.11 -8.68 -27.39
N GLN A 84 -9.04 -7.80 -27.01
CA GLN A 84 -10.44 -8.17 -26.78
C GLN A 84 -11.09 -8.72 -28.05
N ARG A 85 -10.82 -8.11 -29.22
CA ARG A 85 -11.28 -8.63 -30.52
C ARG A 85 -10.69 -10.02 -30.78
N ARG A 86 -9.36 -10.19 -30.65
CA ARG A 86 -8.70 -11.50 -30.77
C ARG A 86 -9.28 -12.52 -29.80
N GLY A 87 -9.61 -12.12 -28.58
CA GLY A 87 -10.24 -13.01 -27.61
C GLY A 87 -11.59 -13.54 -28.05
N ARG A 88 -12.41 -12.71 -28.72
CA ARG A 88 -13.66 -13.17 -29.33
C ARG A 88 -13.41 -14.11 -30.50
N ASP A 89 -12.47 -13.75 -31.38
CA ASP A 89 -12.19 -14.51 -32.61
C ASP A 89 -11.58 -15.89 -32.33
N TYR A 90 -10.77 -16.02 -31.27
CA TYR A 90 -10.07 -17.25 -30.88
C TYR A 90 -10.67 -17.97 -29.66
N GLY A 91 -11.78 -17.45 -29.11
CA GLY A 91 -12.48 -18.05 -27.96
C GLY A 91 -11.68 -18.05 -26.66
N ILE A 92 -10.89 -17.00 -26.42
CA ILE A 92 -10.08 -16.83 -25.20
C ILE A 92 -10.98 -16.41 -24.04
N GLN A 93 -10.87 -17.11 -22.92
CA GLN A 93 -11.50 -16.74 -21.66
C GLN A 93 -10.61 -15.74 -20.93
N TRP A 94 -11.09 -14.51 -20.80
CA TRP A 94 -10.39 -13.48 -20.04
C TRP A 94 -10.65 -13.65 -18.55
N VAL A 95 -9.57 -13.69 -17.77
CA VAL A 95 -9.64 -13.66 -16.30
C VAL A 95 -8.94 -12.44 -15.76
N ASP A 96 -9.42 -11.96 -14.62
CA ASP A 96 -8.89 -10.79 -13.96
C ASP A 96 -7.94 -11.15 -12.82
N GLN A 97 -6.86 -10.38 -12.66
CA GLN A 97 -5.88 -10.56 -11.59
C GLN A 97 -6.54 -10.58 -10.20
N GLY A 98 -7.53 -9.70 -9.99
CA GLY A 98 -8.29 -9.57 -8.77
C GLY A 98 -9.11 -10.79 -8.44
N GLU A 99 -9.85 -11.31 -9.41
CA GLU A 99 -10.63 -12.56 -9.28
C GLU A 99 -9.74 -13.73 -8.85
N LEU A 100 -8.58 -13.89 -9.49
CA LEU A 100 -7.61 -14.95 -9.17
C LEU A 100 -7.07 -14.83 -7.73
N LEU A 101 -6.83 -13.60 -7.26
CA LEU A 101 -6.35 -13.35 -5.89
C LEU A 101 -7.46 -13.54 -4.85
N MET A 102 -8.71 -13.20 -5.15
CA MET A 102 -9.86 -13.43 -4.27
C MET A 102 -10.15 -14.93 -4.11
N ASP A 103 -10.14 -15.70 -5.20
CA ASP A 103 -10.29 -17.16 -5.17
C ASP A 103 -9.20 -17.81 -4.30
N TYR A 104 -7.97 -17.32 -4.45
CA TYR A 104 -6.85 -17.80 -3.66
C TYR A 104 -6.98 -17.43 -2.18
N ALA A 105 -7.41 -16.20 -1.88
CA ALA A 105 -7.71 -15.77 -0.51
C ALA A 105 -8.79 -16.64 0.13
N ALA A 106 -9.88 -16.95 -0.59
CA ALA A 106 -10.92 -17.85 -0.10
C ALA A 106 -10.37 -19.25 0.23
N THR A 107 -9.49 -19.79 -0.62
CA THR A 107 -8.82 -21.08 -0.40
C THR A 107 -7.93 -21.06 0.84
N LEU A 108 -7.14 -19.99 1.04
CA LEU A 108 -6.31 -19.80 2.22
C LEU A 108 -7.16 -19.66 3.49
N SER A 109 -8.25 -18.91 3.42
CA SER A 109 -9.19 -18.75 4.54
C SER A 109 -9.82 -20.07 4.96
N GLN A 110 -10.26 -20.90 4.01
CA GLN A 110 -10.84 -22.21 4.30
C GLN A 110 -9.84 -23.16 4.97
N SER A 111 -8.56 -23.03 4.65
CA SER A 111 -7.49 -23.85 5.20
C SER A 111 -6.82 -23.24 6.45
N GLY A 112 -7.31 -22.08 6.93
CA GLY A 112 -6.73 -21.36 8.07
C GLY A 112 -5.29 -20.89 7.82
N GLN A 113 -4.90 -20.72 6.56
CA GLN A 113 -3.55 -20.30 6.18
C GLN A 113 -3.51 -18.81 5.86
N SER A 114 -2.33 -18.23 6.01
CA SER A 114 -2.03 -16.90 5.50
C SER A 114 -0.79 -16.91 4.61
N ARG A 115 -0.72 -15.94 3.69
CA ARG A 115 0.41 -15.75 2.78
C ARG A 115 0.75 -14.29 2.63
N ASP A 116 2.00 -13.97 2.93
CA ASP A 116 2.59 -12.66 2.68
C ASP A 116 3.09 -12.59 1.22
N LEU A 117 2.32 -11.89 0.40
CA LEU A 117 2.63 -11.63 -1.00
C LEU A 117 3.43 -10.31 -1.15
N GLY A 118 4.05 -9.81 -0.08
CA GLY A 118 4.83 -8.58 -0.04
C GLY A 118 3.99 -7.43 0.49
N PRO A 119 3.41 -6.58 -0.37
CA PRO A 119 2.56 -5.49 0.11
C PRO A 119 1.16 -5.97 0.54
N MET A 120 0.77 -7.22 0.23
CA MET A 120 -0.54 -7.80 0.52
C MET A 120 -0.38 -9.08 1.34
N ILE A 121 -1.20 -9.25 2.39
CA ILE A 121 -1.30 -10.51 3.13
C ILE A 121 -2.69 -11.10 2.87
N LEU A 122 -2.74 -12.32 2.34
CA LEU A 122 -3.97 -13.07 2.13
C LEU A 122 -4.21 -14.06 3.29
N PRO A 123 -5.46 -14.30 3.70
CA PRO A 123 -6.71 -13.74 3.16
C PRO A 123 -7.08 -12.36 3.72
N GLN A 124 -6.27 -11.78 4.62
CA GLN A 124 -6.62 -10.58 5.39
C GLN A 124 -7.00 -9.38 4.50
N ALA A 125 -6.45 -9.30 3.28
CA ALA A 125 -6.81 -8.26 2.31
C ALA A 125 -8.26 -8.34 1.81
N PHE A 126 -8.93 -9.49 1.94
CA PHE A 126 -10.30 -9.75 1.50
C PHE A 126 -11.17 -10.30 2.63
N ASP A 127 -10.97 -9.82 3.87
CA ASP A 127 -11.79 -10.23 5.01
C ASP A 127 -13.26 -9.80 4.81
N PRO A 128 -14.20 -10.74 4.60
CA PRO A 128 -15.58 -10.39 4.27
C PRO A 128 -16.31 -9.66 5.41
N LYS A 129 -15.96 -9.93 6.68
CA LYS A 129 -16.58 -9.23 7.81
C LYS A 129 -16.14 -7.77 7.86
N ALA A 130 -14.85 -7.52 7.64
CA ALA A 130 -14.32 -6.17 7.60
C ALA A 130 -14.87 -5.41 6.38
N CYS A 131 -14.97 -6.06 5.22
CA CYS A 131 -15.60 -5.48 4.03
C CYS A 131 -17.07 -5.11 4.26
N ASP A 132 -17.86 -6.00 4.87
CA ASP A 132 -19.27 -5.75 5.20
C ASP A 132 -19.41 -4.57 6.16
N ALA A 133 -18.59 -4.50 7.20
CA ALA A 133 -18.58 -3.40 8.17
C ALA A 133 -18.19 -2.06 7.52
N LEU A 134 -17.19 -2.05 6.64
CA LEU A 134 -16.77 -0.82 5.94
C LEU A 134 -17.90 -0.25 5.07
N ARG A 135 -18.81 -1.06 4.52
CA ARG A 135 -19.93 -0.54 3.71
C ARG A 135 -20.87 0.39 4.49
N ALA A 136 -20.90 0.31 5.82
CA ALA A 136 -21.67 1.23 6.66
C ALA A 136 -21.18 2.69 6.58
N TYR A 137 -19.94 2.93 6.10
CA TYR A 137 -19.32 4.26 6.04
C TYR A 137 -19.44 4.95 4.66
N ARG A 138 -20.23 4.41 3.74
CA ARG A 138 -20.43 5.02 2.40
C ARG A 138 -21.08 6.39 2.52
N GLY A 139 -20.53 7.38 1.82
CA GLY A 139 -21.08 8.74 1.77
C GLY A 139 -20.82 9.60 3.01
N LEU A 140 -20.05 9.12 3.98
CA LEU A 140 -19.80 9.81 5.25
C LEU A 140 -18.50 10.62 5.29
N TRP A 141 -17.64 10.52 4.27
CA TRP A 141 -16.35 11.22 4.26
C TRP A 141 -16.53 12.73 4.11
N PRO A 142 -15.63 13.55 4.68
CA PRO A 142 -15.81 15.00 4.74
C PRO A 142 -15.70 15.70 3.38
N ASP A 143 -15.15 15.03 2.37
CA ASP A 143 -15.00 15.56 1.02
C ASP A 143 -15.37 14.54 -0.07
N ALA A 144 -15.71 15.05 -1.26
CA ALA A 144 -16.17 14.23 -2.38
C ALA A 144 -15.10 13.26 -2.90
N LEU A 145 -13.82 13.64 -2.83
CA LEU A 145 -12.72 12.81 -3.30
C LEU A 145 -12.51 11.62 -2.36
N SER A 146 -12.55 11.84 -1.05
CA SER A 146 -12.49 10.77 -0.05
C SER A 146 -13.64 9.78 -0.24
N ASN A 147 -14.86 10.27 -0.49
CA ASN A 147 -16.00 9.40 -0.82
C ASN A 147 -15.77 8.59 -2.10
N GLN A 148 -15.33 9.23 -3.19
CA GLN A 148 -15.01 8.55 -4.45
C GLN A 148 -13.91 7.49 -4.26
N THR A 149 -12.85 7.83 -3.51
CA THR A 149 -11.74 6.93 -3.20
C THR A 149 -12.21 5.75 -2.37
N PHE A 150 -13.08 5.98 -1.39
CA PHE A 150 -13.63 4.93 -0.54
C PHE A 150 -14.54 3.98 -1.33
N GLU A 151 -15.41 4.50 -2.20
CA GLU A 151 -16.24 3.68 -3.08
C GLU A 151 -15.41 2.85 -4.06
N ALA A 152 -14.36 3.46 -4.62
CA ALA A 152 -13.39 2.75 -5.47
C ALA A 152 -12.67 1.64 -4.69
N TYR A 153 -12.30 1.88 -3.43
CA TYR A 153 -11.70 0.88 -2.57
C TYR A 153 -12.65 -0.27 -2.24
N LEU A 154 -13.91 0.03 -1.86
CA LEU A 154 -14.91 -1.01 -1.65
C LEU A 154 -15.14 -1.84 -2.91
N SER A 155 -15.19 -1.20 -4.08
CA SER A 155 -15.29 -1.92 -5.36
C SER A 155 -14.08 -2.81 -5.61
N PHE A 156 -12.87 -2.37 -5.23
CA PHE A 156 -11.68 -3.20 -5.30
C PHE A 156 -11.76 -4.38 -4.33
N LEU A 157 -12.25 -4.20 -3.11
CA LEU A 157 -12.41 -5.30 -2.15
C LEU A 157 -13.44 -6.34 -2.64
N ASP A 158 -14.48 -5.90 -3.33
CA ASP A 158 -15.55 -6.76 -3.87
C ASP A 158 -15.14 -7.53 -5.13
N THR A 159 -14.21 -6.98 -5.93
CA THR A 159 -13.93 -7.49 -7.28
C THR A 159 -12.46 -7.83 -7.53
N GLY A 160 -11.56 -7.39 -6.64
CA GLY A 160 -10.11 -7.37 -6.83
C GLY A 160 -9.63 -6.45 -7.96
N LEU A 161 -10.54 -5.74 -8.65
CA LEU A 161 -10.23 -4.89 -9.81
C LEU A 161 -9.67 -3.55 -9.35
N THR A 162 -8.47 -3.21 -9.84
CA THR A 162 -7.83 -1.92 -9.55
C THR A 162 -8.34 -0.78 -10.43
N THR A 163 -9.24 -1.04 -11.38
CA THR A 163 -9.71 -0.05 -12.38
C THR A 163 -10.32 1.18 -11.72
N ARG A 164 -11.32 1.00 -10.84
CA ARG A 164 -11.95 2.13 -10.14
C ARG A 164 -10.99 2.84 -9.18
N LEU A 165 -10.10 2.09 -8.53
CA LEU A 165 -9.04 2.69 -7.71
C LEU A 165 -8.08 3.55 -8.53
N SER A 166 -7.84 3.18 -9.79
CA SER A 166 -6.99 3.94 -10.71
C SER A 166 -7.67 5.22 -11.18
N GLU A 167 -9.01 5.22 -11.34
CA GLU A 167 -9.80 6.41 -11.68
C GLU A 167 -9.84 7.43 -10.54
N ALA A 168 -9.90 6.96 -9.29
CA ALA A 168 -9.87 7.81 -8.09
C ALA A 168 -8.43 8.17 -7.65
N MET A 169 -7.41 7.68 -8.36
CA MET A 169 -6.02 7.85 -7.95
C MET A 169 -5.60 9.32 -8.06
N GLN A 170 -5.07 9.85 -6.96
CA GLN A 170 -4.32 11.10 -6.95
C GLN A 170 -2.88 10.81 -6.54
N PRO A 171 -1.89 11.08 -7.39
CA PRO A 171 -0.50 10.82 -7.05
C PRO A 171 -0.08 11.65 -5.82
N LEU A 172 -0.03 11.03 -4.64
CA LEU A 172 0.82 11.49 -3.54
C LEU A 172 2.23 11.07 -3.89
N CYS A 173 3.08 12.05 -4.15
CA CYS A 173 4.49 11.76 -4.25
C CYS A 173 5.15 11.93 -2.88
N GLU A 174 5.75 10.86 -2.37
CA GLU A 174 6.73 10.91 -1.28
C GLU A 174 8.03 11.59 -1.73
N HIS A 175 8.16 11.93 -3.02
CA HIS A 175 9.28 12.72 -3.51
C HIS A 175 8.88 14.21 -3.67
N PRO A 176 9.63 15.15 -3.06
CA PRO A 176 9.27 16.57 -2.94
C PRO A 176 9.04 17.28 -4.28
N PHE A 177 9.76 16.90 -5.35
CA PHE A 177 9.64 17.51 -6.68
C PHE A 177 8.29 17.25 -7.39
N TYR A 178 7.53 16.24 -6.99
CA TYR A 178 6.30 15.85 -7.69
C TYR A 178 5.04 16.08 -6.85
N GLN A 179 5.15 16.80 -5.73
CA GLN A 179 3.99 17.16 -4.90
C GLN A 179 3.27 18.40 -5.44
N THR A 180 1.94 18.32 -5.46
CA THR A 180 1.08 19.48 -5.74
C THR A 180 1.19 20.53 -4.62
N ALA A 181 0.78 21.76 -4.88
CA ALA A 181 0.76 22.81 -3.86
C ALA A 181 -0.12 22.41 -2.66
N ALA A 182 -1.32 21.85 -2.89
CA ALA A 182 -2.22 21.41 -1.82
C ALA A 182 -1.59 20.33 -0.92
N GLN A 183 -0.89 19.35 -1.52
CA GLN A 183 -0.16 18.31 -0.77
C GLN A 183 0.98 18.89 0.08
N ARG A 184 1.68 19.90 -0.42
CA ARG A 184 2.69 20.62 0.37
C ARG A 184 2.06 21.35 1.56
N HIS A 185 0.90 21.97 1.37
CA HIS A 185 0.22 22.69 2.45
C HIS A 185 -0.34 21.75 3.53
N SER A 186 -0.80 20.54 3.16
CA SER A 186 -1.22 19.53 4.15
C SER A 186 -0.10 19.03 5.05
N MET A 187 1.16 19.32 4.68
CA MET A 187 2.37 18.86 5.36
C MET A 187 3.15 20.03 6.00
N GLN A 188 2.58 21.24 6.06
CA GLN A 188 3.27 22.45 6.54
C GLN A 188 2.97 22.79 8.01
N PRO A 189 3.98 23.12 8.84
CA PRO A 189 3.77 23.32 10.25
C PRO A 189 3.29 24.73 10.50
N CYS A 190 2.44 24.88 11.51
CA CYS A 190 2.35 26.16 12.19
C CYS A 190 3.65 26.36 12.98
N GLU A 191 4.50 27.30 12.58
CA GLU A 191 5.90 27.42 13.00
C GLU A 191 6.16 27.75 14.49
N ASN A 192 5.11 27.93 15.32
CA ASN A 192 5.22 28.55 16.65
C ASN A 192 5.38 27.58 17.84
N GLU A 193 5.41 26.26 17.66
CA GLU A 193 5.51 25.30 18.78
C GLU A 193 6.45 24.12 18.47
N ALA A 194 7.01 23.52 19.53
CA ALA A 194 7.86 22.32 19.43
C ALA A 194 7.10 21.17 18.75
N THR A 195 7.62 20.71 17.61
CA THR A 195 6.98 19.70 16.77
C THR A 195 7.87 18.47 16.66
N GLN A 196 7.29 17.29 16.81
CA GLN A 196 7.95 16.01 16.55
C GLN A 196 7.44 15.43 15.23
N ALA A 197 8.26 15.52 14.19
CA ALA A 197 8.08 14.75 12.97
C ALA A 197 8.61 13.34 13.18
N TRP A 198 7.78 12.33 12.95
CA TRP A 198 8.09 10.96 13.31
C TRP A 198 7.56 9.97 12.30
N GLU A 199 8.48 9.22 11.71
CA GLU A 199 8.15 8.09 10.86
C GLU A 199 8.23 6.78 11.66
N ILE A 200 7.16 5.99 11.63
CA ILE A 200 7.09 4.65 12.21
C ILE A 200 6.75 3.65 11.12
N ALA A 201 7.76 2.93 10.63
CA ALA A 201 7.65 2.06 9.47
C ALA A 201 8.67 0.90 9.52
N PRO A 202 8.42 -0.22 8.81
CA PRO A 202 9.37 -1.33 8.73
C PRO A 202 10.68 -0.95 8.03
N LYS A 203 10.61 0.06 7.14
CA LYS A 203 11.73 0.67 6.43
C LYS A 203 11.42 2.14 6.24
N ARG A 204 12.47 2.94 6.18
CA ARG A 204 12.41 4.38 5.95
C ARG A 204 11.82 4.69 4.56
N THR A 205 10.93 5.66 4.49
CA THR A 205 10.41 6.30 3.28
C THR A 205 11.09 7.65 3.07
N ALA A 206 10.60 8.47 2.14
CA ALA A 206 11.09 9.83 1.94
C ALA A 206 10.33 10.89 2.78
N PHE A 207 9.41 10.47 3.65
CA PHE A 207 8.57 11.38 4.45
C PHE A 207 9.37 12.42 5.24
N LEU A 208 10.41 12.00 5.98
CA LEU A 208 11.15 12.91 6.84
C LEU A 208 11.94 13.96 6.04
N GLU A 209 12.50 13.60 4.88
CA GLU A 209 13.15 14.59 4.00
C GLU A 209 12.15 15.59 3.44
N GLN A 210 10.92 15.16 3.15
CA GLN A 210 9.88 16.10 2.74
C GLN A 210 9.57 17.11 3.82
N VAL A 211 9.44 16.63 5.06
CA VAL A 211 9.24 17.53 6.21
C VAL A 211 10.40 18.51 6.29
N VAL A 212 11.66 18.04 6.27
CA VAL A 212 12.85 18.90 6.32
C VAL A 212 12.83 19.99 5.24
N LEU A 213 12.49 19.63 3.99
CA LEU A 213 12.46 20.59 2.88
C LEU A 213 11.30 21.60 2.96
N GLN A 214 10.25 21.27 3.69
CA GLN A 214 9.05 22.09 3.84
C GLN A 214 9.09 22.95 5.11
N THR A 215 9.97 22.64 6.05
CA THR A 215 10.11 23.38 7.31
C THR A 215 11.34 24.28 7.28
N SER A 216 11.15 25.56 7.57
CA SER A 216 12.23 26.56 7.57
C SER A 216 12.85 26.81 8.96
N GLY A 217 12.31 26.19 10.02
CA GLY A 217 12.63 26.51 11.41
C GLY A 217 13.27 25.38 12.23
N ASN A 218 14.04 25.75 13.25
CA ASN A 218 14.75 24.85 14.17
C ASN A 218 13.83 24.18 15.24
N HIS A 219 12.51 24.32 15.13
CA HIS A 219 11.54 23.86 16.13
C HIS A 219 11.01 22.43 15.87
N VAL A 220 11.46 21.81 14.78
CA VAL A 220 11.06 20.45 14.40
C VAL A 220 12.15 19.46 14.78
N LYS A 221 11.79 18.49 15.60
CA LYS A 221 12.59 17.30 15.88
C LYS A 221 12.17 16.18 14.94
N TYR A 222 13.13 15.40 14.49
CA TYR A 222 12.92 14.31 13.53
C TYR A 222 13.19 12.98 14.20
N ALA A 223 12.31 12.01 13.99
CA ALA A 223 12.45 10.68 14.55
C ALA A 223 12.11 9.60 13.53
N PHE A 224 12.83 8.48 13.63
CA PHE A 224 12.49 7.25 12.93
C PHE A 224 12.38 6.09 13.92
N SER A 225 11.31 5.32 13.82
CA SER A 225 11.14 4.09 14.60
C SER A 225 10.67 2.92 13.76
N ALA A 226 11.02 1.71 14.21
CA ALA A 226 10.56 0.46 13.62
C ALA A 226 10.19 -0.56 14.69
N MET A 227 9.50 -1.63 14.30
CA MET A 227 9.05 -2.68 15.23
C MET A 227 10.19 -3.63 15.67
N ASN A 228 11.32 -3.60 14.98
CA ASN A 228 12.48 -4.44 15.27
C ASN A 228 13.78 -3.62 15.23
N ALA A 229 14.77 -4.05 16.02
CA ALA A 229 16.03 -3.33 16.19
C ALA A 229 16.83 -3.21 14.89
N VAL A 230 16.82 -4.24 14.03
CA VAL A 230 17.59 -4.24 12.77
C VAL A 230 17.08 -3.15 11.83
N SER A 231 15.77 -3.09 11.60
CA SER A 231 15.12 -2.05 10.81
C SER A 231 15.33 -0.67 11.42
N ALA A 232 15.17 -0.54 12.74
CA ALA A 232 15.32 0.73 13.44
C ALA A 232 16.74 1.28 13.29
N SER A 233 17.76 0.48 13.61
CA SER A 233 19.17 0.87 13.48
C SER A 233 19.56 1.19 12.04
N GLY A 234 19.10 0.37 11.07
CA GLY A 234 19.39 0.59 9.65
C GLY A 234 18.78 1.90 9.12
N GLY A 235 17.51 2.17 9.44
CA GLY A 235 16.85 3.42 9.06
C GLY A 235 17.43 4.64 9.76
N ALA A 236 17.77 4.53 11.04
CA ALA A 236 18.37 5.59 11.84
C ALA A 236 19.76 6.00 11.32
N ALA A 237 20.61 5.02 11.00
CA ALA A 237 21.94 5.28 10.42
C ALA A 237 21.84 6.02 9.07
N GLN A 238 20.91 5.63 8.21
CA GLN A 238 20.66 6.32 6.94
C GLN A 238 20.14 7.74 7.16
N LEU A 239 19.18 7.92 8.06
CA LEU A 239 18.63 9.24 8.37
C LEU A 239 19.71 10.18 8.92
N LYS A 240 20.56 9.69 9.83
CA LYS A 240 21.70 10.47 10.35
C LYS A 240 22.66 10.90 9.24
N LEU A 241 23.00 9.99 8.33
CA LEU A 241 23.86 10.30 7.18
C LEU A 241 23.26 11.40 6.29
N LEU A 242 21.94 11.37 6.06
CA LEU A 242 21.24 12.34 5.22
C LEU A 242 21.14 13.72 5.89
N LEU A 243 20.90 13.74 7.21
CA LEU A 243 20.57 14.97 7.94
C LEU A 243 21.76 15.64 8.62
N GLN A 244 22.89 14.94 8.80
CA GLN A 244 24.09 15.49 9.46
C GLN A 244 24.62 16.76 8.76
N GLY A 245 24.52 16.83 7.42
CA GLY A 245 24.97 17.99 6.64
C GLY A 245 24.13 19.25 6.88
N LEU A 246 22.92 19.08 7.43
CA LEU A 246 22.01 20.16 7.80
C LEU A 246 22.11 20.51 9.30
N GLY A 247 23.02 19.87 10.04
CA GLY A 247 23.15 20.06 11.50
C GLY A 247 22.00 19.47 12.31
N ILE A 248 21.20 18.58 11.72
CA ILE A 248 20.04 17.95 12.37
C ILE A 248 20.47 16.62 12.97
N THR A 249 20.19 16.43 14.27
CA THR A 249 20.40 15.17 14.98
C THR A 249 19.05 14.44 15.13
N PRO A 250 18.80 13.36 14.37
CA PRO A 250 17.55 12.63 14.49
C PRO A 250 17.53 11.76 15.76
N ALA A 251 16.32 11.53 16.29
CA ALA A 251 16.04 10.54 17.30
C ALA A 251 15.68 9.19 16.65
N ALA A 252 15.87 8.10 17.38
CA ALA A 252 15.48 6.77 16.92
C ALA A 252 15.11 5.83 18.05
N SER A 253 14.16 4.94 17.78
CA SER A 253 13.78 3.89 18.73
C SER A 253 13.22 2.66 18.02
N THR A 254 13.18 1.53 18.72
CA THR A 254 12.12 0.55 18.44
C THR A 254 10.83 1.00 19.11
N VAL A 255 9.69 0.55 18.60
CA VAL A 255 8.37 0.81 19.20
C VAL A 255 7.54 -0.46 19.27
N GLN A 256 6.79 -0.61 20.36
CA GLN A 256 5.80 -1.66 20.56
C GLN A 256 4.62 -1.10 21.37
N ILE A 257 3.46 -1.76 21.27
CA ILE A 257 2.31 -1.47 22.13
C ILE A 257 2.22 -2.55 23.20
N GLU A 258 2.33 -2.15 24.46
CA GLU A 258 2.13 -3.03 25.62
C GLU A 258 1.06 -2.42 26.52
N ASN A 259 0.02 -3.19 26.85
CA ASN A 259 -1.07 -2.74 27.73
C ASN A 259 -1.72 -1.40 27.31
N GLY A 260 -1.74 -1.10 26.00
CA GLY A 260 -2.29 0.15 25.46
C GLY A 260 -1.39 1.38 25.66
N GLU A 261 -0.11 1.18 25.96
CA GLU A 261 0.92 2.23 26.00
C GLU A 261 1.98 1.98 24.94
N LEU A 262 2.59 3.07 24.46
CA LEU A 262 3.70 3.00 23.52
C LEU A 262 5.01 2.82 24.29
N VAL A 263 5.61 1.64 24.16
CA VAL A 263 6.92 1.33 24.73
C VAL A 263 8.00 1.59 23.68
N GLN A 264 9.01 2.36 24.07
CA GLN A 264 10.18 2.66 23.23
C GLN A 264 11.42 1.99 23.80
N ALA A 265 12.24 1.40 22.93
CA ALA A 265 13.60 0.99 23.29
C ALA A 265 14.62 1.76 22.45
N GLY A 266 15.71 2.18 23.11
CA GLY A 266 16.74 3.02 22.51
C GLY A 266 17.55 2.33 21.42
N ILE A 267 18.08 3.13 20.50
CA ILE A 267 19.08 2.71 19.51
C ILE A 267 20.40 3.40 19.87
N ASP A 268 21.50 2.64 19.92
CA ASP A 268 22.80 3.15 20.32
C ASP A 268 23.23 4.36 19.47
N GLY A 269 23.56 5.46 20.16
CA GLY A 269 24.01 6.71 19.51
C GLY A 269 22.88 7.60 18.97
N PHE A 270 21.63 7.36 19.38
CA PHE A 270 20.46 8.16 19.06
C PHE A 270 19.64 8.48 20.32
N ASP A 271 19.05 9.68 20.36
CA ASP A 271 18.09 10.05 21.40
C ASP A 271 16.74 9.35 21.18
N LEU A 272 15.92 9.24 22.23
CA LEU A 272 14.56 8.73 22.11
C LEU A 272 13.61 9.78 21.51
N PRO A 273 12.68 9.37 20.62
CA PRO A 273 11.64 10.26 20.12
C PRO A 273 10.75 10.80 21.25
N ASP A 274 10.40 12.09 21.18
CA ASP A 274 9.61 12.77 22.21
C ASP A 274 8.11 12.45 22.10
N THR A 275 7.64 11.51 22.92
CA THR A 275 6.23 11.12 22.99
C THR A 275 5.35 12.17 23.67
N ALA A 276 5.92 13.15 24.38
CA ALA A 276 5.20 14.22 25.04
C ALA A 276 5.10 15.50 24.20
N ALA A 277 5.72 15.53 23.01
CA ALA A 277 5.69 16.68 22.12
C ALA A 277 4.24 17.18 21.88
N PRO A 278 3.95 18.49 22.07
CA PRO A 278 2.59 19.00 21.98
C PRO A 278 2.02 18.89 20.57
N ARG A 279 2.90 18.88 19.55
CA ARG A 279 2.54 18.65 18.16
C ARG A 279 3.28 17.45 17.59
N LYS A 280 2.54 16.54 16.97
CA LYS A 280 3.09 15.32 16.36
C LYS A 280 2.65 15.19 14.93
N TRP A 281 3.64 14.91 14.08
CA TRP A 281 3.46 14.71 12.65
C TRP A 281 3.96 13.33 12.30
N LEU A 282 3.02 12.43 12.07
CA LEU A 282 3.29 11.00 12.00
C LEU A 282 3.17 10.52 10.57
N HIS A 283 4.11 9.67 10.16
CA HIS A 283 3.91 8.75 9.04
C HIS A 283 3.93 7.33 9.58
N LEU A 284 2.81 6.63 9.46
CA LEU A 284 2.61 5.29 10.02
C LEU A 284 2.44 4.28 8.89
N GLN A 285 3.32 3.28 8.85
CA GLN A 285 3.17 2.08 8.04
C GLN A 285 3.35 0.86 8.96
N VAL A 286 2.29 0.50 9.68
CA VAL A 286 2.32 -0.49 10.75
C VAL A 286 1.08 -1.38 10.69
N ASP A 287 1.09 -2.48 11.44
CA ASP A 287 -0.04 -3.43 11.46
C ASP A 287 -1.24 -2.92 12.28
N ASP A 288 -0.99 -2.20 13.38
CA ASP A 288 -2.03 -1.62 14.24
C ASP A 288 -1.78 -0.11 14.43
N PRO A 289 -2.19 0.72 13.45
CA PRO A 289 -2.00 2.16 13.54
C PRO A 289 -2.90 2.81 14.59
N ALA A 290 -4.10 2.28 14.83
CA ALA A 290 -5.06 2.87 15.77
C ALA A 290 -4.51 2.87 17.21
N SER A 291 -3.91 1.77 17.67
CA SER A 291 -3.32 1.70 19.01
C SER A 291 -2.15 2.67 19.19
N ILE A 292 -1.30 2.83 18.17
CA ILE A 292 -0.20 3.83 18.19
C ILE A 292 -0.76 5.25 18.28
N LEU A 293 -1.76 5.58 17.46
CA LEU A 293 -2.39 6.90 17.47
C LEU A 293 -3.09 7.21 18.79
N GLN A 294 -3.75 6.23 19.40
CA GLN A 294 -4.34 6.40 20.73
C GLN A 294 -3.28 6.67 21.80
N ALA A 295 -2.22 5.87 21.84
CA ALA A 295 -1.15 6.02 22.82
C ALA A 295 -0.48 7.40 22.70
N LEU A 296 -0.16 7.82 21.47
CA LEU A 296 0.44 9.14 21.21
C LEU A 296 -0.56 10.29 21.39
N GLY A 297 -1.84 10.08 21.10
CA GLY A 297 -2.89 11.08 21.16
C GLY A 297 -3.19 11.57 22.58
N ARG A 298 -2.94 10.77 23.63
CA ARG A 298 -3.23 11.15 25.04
C ARG A 298 -2.60 12.49 25.44
N GLN A 299 -1.35 12.71 25.06
CA GLN A 299 -0.55 13.88 25.46
C GLN A 299 -0.37 14.90 24.33
N THR A 300 -1.00 14.69 23.17
CA THR A 300 -0.82 15.54 21.99
C THR A 300 -1.93 16.57 21.88
N ARG A 301 -1.57 17.84 21.72
CA ARG A 301 -2.51 18.95 21.45
C ARG A 301 -2.92 18.97 19.99
N GLU A 302 -1.96 18.81 19.08
CA GLU A 302 -2.20 18.74 17.64
C GLU A 302 -1.51 17.53 17.03
N LEU A 303 -2.30 16.68 16.37
CA LEU A 303 -1.82 15.48 15.72
C LEU A 303 -2.21 15.54 14.25
N LEU A 304 -1.20 15.43 13.39
CA LEU A 304 -1.34 15.18 11.97
C LEU A 304 -0.73 13.82 11.69
N ALA A 305 -1.53 12.85 11.25
CA ALA A 305 -1.04 11.50 10.99
C ALA A 305 -1.37 11.07 9.56
N HIS A 306 -0.36 10.60 8.84
CA HIS A 306 -0.45 9.98 7.53
C HIS A 306 -0.30 8.47 7.72
N VAL A 307 -1.42 7.75 7.60
CA VAL A 307 -1.48 6.31 7.85
C VAL A 307 -1.62 5.55 6.54
N ARG A 308 -0.64 4.71 6.24
CA ARG A 308 -0.70 3.74 5.14
C ARG A 308 -1.46 2.50 5.62
N VAL A 309 -2.73 2.39 5.25
CA VAL A 309 -3.67 1.35 5.75
C VAL A 309 -3.52 -0.02 5.07
N GLY A 310 -2.47 -0.23 4.27
CA GLY A 310 -2.36 -1.44 3.46
C GLY A 310 -3.60 -1.63 2.55
N LEU A 311 -3.75 -2.73 1.82
CA LEU A 311 -5.08 -3.15 1.35
C LEU A 311 -5.78 -3.99 2.43
N ARG A 312 -5.64 -3.61 3.71
CA ARG A 312 -6.19 -4.38 4.82
C ARG A 312 -7.47 -3.68 5.30
N PRO A 313 -8.66 -4.19 4.96
CA PRO A 313 -9.93 -3.56 5.36
C PRO A 313 -10.04 -3.41 6.89
N THR A 314 -9.43 -4.32 7.65
CA THR A 314 -9.34 -4.27 9.11
C THR A 314 -8.59 -3.04 9.62
N GLN A 315 -7.53 -2.58 8.95
CA GLN A 315 -6.76 -1.41 9.37
C GLN A 315 -7.56 -0.13 9.15
N LEU A 316 -8.24 -0.01 8.00
CA LEU A 316 -9.12 1.12 7.75
C LEU A 316 -10.31 1.14 8.73
N LEU A 317 -10.90 -0.04 8.99
CA LEU A 317 -12.00 -0.17 9.95
C LEU A 317 -11.57 0.23 11.37
N GLN A 318 -10.39 -0.22 11.82
CA GLN A 318 -9.82 0.18 13.11
C GLN A 318 -9.67 1.71 13.21
N LEU A 319 -9.23 2.39 12.16
CA LEU A 319 -9.14 3.85 12.19
C LEU A 319 -10.53 4.49 12.31
N LEU A 320 -11.51 4.03 11.52
CA LEU A 320 -12.88 4.54 11.52
C LEU A 320 -13.60 4.30 12.86
N GLU A 321 -13.29 3.22 13.57
CA GLU A 321 -13.86 2.91 14.89
C GLU A 321 -13.31 3.79 16.02
N HIS A 322 -12.09 4.32 15.86
CA HIS A 322 -11.37 5.03 16.92
C HIS A 322 -11.21 6.53 16.70
N HIS A 323 -11.54 7.01 15.50
CA HIS A 323 -11.37 8.41 15.13
C HIS A 323 -12.60 8.89 14.33
N PRO A 324 -13.11 10.11 14.57
CA PRO A 324 -14.25 10.64 13.83
C PRO A 324 -13.92 10.80 12.34
N ILE A 325 -14.79 10.30 11.46
CA ILE A 325 -14.56 10.32 10.01
C ILE A 325 -14.44 11.74 9.46
N GLU A 326 -15.08 12.72 10.10
CA GLU A 326 -15.04 14.14 9.73
C GLU A 326 -13.63 14.75 9.87
N THR A 327 -12.75 14.09 10.64
CA THR A 327 -11.35 14.49 10.84
C THR A 327 -10.38 13.78 9.90
N MET A 328 -10.89 12.99 8.96
CA MET A 328 -10.10 12.14 8.08
C MET A 328 -10.25 12.51 6.61
N THR A 329 -9.17 12.39 5.86
CA THR A 329 -9.21 12.38 4.39
C THR A 329 -8.60 11.10 3.85
N LEU A 330 -9.21 10.50 2.85
CA LEU A 330 -8.75 9.27 2.21
C LEU A 330 -8.26 9.55 0.79
N VAL A 331 -7.04 9.12 0.49
CA VAL A 331 -6.43 9.29 -0.83
C VAL A 331 -5.83 7.97 -1.30
N CYS A 332 -5.95 7.70 -2.61
CA CYS A 332 -5.28 6.61 -3.29
C CYS A 332 -4.13 7.16 -4.16
N ASP A 333 -2.87 6.82 -3.89
CA ASP A 333 -1.71 7.35 -4.63
C ASP A 333 -1.05 6.40 -5.62
N ARG A 334 -1.35 5.12 -5.53
CA ARG A 334 -0.91 4.08 -6.45
C ARG A 334 -1.95 2.96 -6.47
N PRO A 335 -2.20 2.32 -7.62
CA PRO A 335 -3.09 1.17 -7.63
C PRO A 335 -2.47 0.04 -6.80
N GLY A 336 -3.20 -0.42 -5.78
CA GLY A 336 -2.88 -1.61 -5.01
C GLY A 336 -2.53 -1.41 -3.53
N PRO A 337 -1.92 -2.44 -2.89
CA PRO A 337 -1.78 -2.64 -1.43
C PRO A 337 -1.18 -1.56 -0.56
N LEU A 338 -0.46 -0.59 -1.10
CA LEU A 338 0.12 0.50 -0.29
C LEU A 338 -0.36 1.87 -0.77
N GLY A 339 -1.40 1.89 -1.61
CA GLY A 339 -1.88 3.10 -2.23
C GLY A 339 -2.82 3.93 -1.40
N LEU A 340 -3.51 3.31 -0.43
CA LEU A 340 -4.41 4.05 0.43
C LEU A 340 -3.64 4.70 1.57
N GLN A 341 -3.81 6.01 1.65
CA GLN A 341 -3.36 6.82 2.76
C GLN A 341 -4.58 7.49 3.40
N VAL A 342 -4.73 7.28 4.70
CA VAL A 342 -5.66 8.06 5.52
C VAL A 342 -4.84 9.16 6.20
N THR A 343 -5.23 10.40 5.99
CA THR A 343 -4.70 11.53 6.76
C THR A 343 -5.70 11.88 7.85
N ILE A 344 -5.24 11.95 9.10
CA ILE A 344 -6.04 12.25 10.28
C ILE A 344 -5.51 13.54 10.89
N HIS A 345 -6.39 14.52 11.10
CA HIS A 345 -6.04 15.76 11.78
C HIS A 345 -6.90 15.93 13.03
N THR A 346 -6.27 15.90 14.20
CA THR A 346 -6.96 16.16 15.46
C THR A 346 -6.32 17.33 16.18
N ARG A 347 -7.16 18.24 16.67
CA ARG A 347 -6.75 19.40 17.46
C ARG A 347 -7.58 19.46 18.73
N LYS A 348 -6.93 19.29 19.88
CA LYS A 348 -7.56 19.53 21.19
C LYS A 348 -7.53 21.03 21.45
N VAL A 349 -8.72 21.60 21.67
CA VAL A 349 -8.92 23.02 22.00
C VAL A 349 -8.42 23.28 23.41
#